data_AF-A0A9W8DLV5-F1
#
_entry.id   AF-A0A9W8DLV5-F1
#
_cell.length_a   1.000
_cell.length_b   1.000
_cell.length_c   1.000
_cell.angle_alpha   90.00
_cell.angle_beta   90.00
_cell.angle_gamma   90.00
#
_symmetry.space_group_name_H-M   'P 1'
#
loop_
_entity.id
_entity.type
_entity.pdbx_description
1 polymer ?
#
loop_
_entity_poly.entity_id
_entity_poly.type
_entity_poly.pdbx_seq_one_letter_code
_entity_poly.pdbx_strand_id
1 'polypeptide(L)'
;MPLDTIMNRTKNELEKGDKEYSLNGPCICRGFKMFDGPLFFALDEMHLIGYGISKSIWKMVVGSYGKKLLFLDNTTCKEISKIISNSKSSIPTTFHGYEKNINNQSGYLRAVDWIDFLLHVVLTIVVGLMDNIEDCMALMCLVKACSLIQKWHITEKEIDIVEKLIRKWNSHLKLRHDQEKVDISLFTISHHYLTHVPEIIRHYGPLRNYSSRSLERTIGEYSDHFKSKSKPGPHAGNILHRISMMNSYNRKSIDIGNNEEYIGASKIIGSQDICTLGLTEI
;
A
#
# COMPACT_ATOMS: atom_id res chain seq x y z
N MET A 1 2.70 23.48 4.59
CA MET A 1 3.89 22.62 4.44
C MET A 1 4.69 23.08 3.23
N PRO A 2 6.01 23.29 3.36
CA PRO A 2 6.86 23.41 2.19
C PRO A 2 6.81 22.06 1.46
N LEU A 3 6.46 22.10 0.18
CA LEU A 3 6.24 20.91 -0.66
C LEU A 3 7.55 20.20 -1.03
N ASP A 4 8.71 20.75 -0.67
CA ASP A 4 9.97 20.50 -1.39
C ASP A 4 11.14 20.09 -0.47
N THR A 5 10.94 19.19 0.50
CA THR A 5 12.01 18.89 1.47
C THR A 5 12.91 17.71 1.13
N ILE A 6 12.51 16.79 0.23
CA ILE A 6 13.34 15.61 -0.12
C ILE A 6 14.01 15.81 -1.49
N MET A 7 13.28 16.33 -2.48
CA MET A 7 13.78 16.48 -3.86
C MET A 7 14.77 17.63 -4.05
N ASN A 8 14.78 18.64 -3.17
CA ASN A 8 15.76 19.73 -3.22
C ASN A 8 17.06 19.41 -2.49
N ARG A 9 17.16 18.23 -1.85
CA ARG A 9 18.36 17.88 -1.08
C ARG A 9 19.42 17.26 -1.96
N THR A 10 20.60 17.86 -1.97
CA THR A 10 21.72 17.29 -2.70
C THR A 10 22.38 16.17 -1.89
N LYS A 11 22.96 15.18 -2.58
CA LYS A 11 23.82 14.17 -1.94
C LYS A 11 24.89 14.81 -1.04
N ASN A 12 25.43 15.94 -1.49
CA ASN A 12 26.47 16.71 -0.79
C ASN A 12 25.96 17.29 0.55
N GLU A 13 24.73 17.81 0.61
CA GLU A 13 24.10 18.27 1.86
C GLU A 13 23.93 17.11 2.85
N LEU A 14 23.50 15.94 2.38
CA LEU A 14 23.37 14.76 3.24
C LEU A 14 24.72 14.23 3.71
N GLU A 15 25.78 14.36 2.91
CA GLU A 15 27.13 13.91 3.28
C GLU A 15 27.83 14.84 4.28
N LYS A 16 27.52 16.13 4.27
CA LYS A 16 28.17 17.15 5.11
C LYS A 16 27.32 17.60 6.30
N GLY A 17 26.02 17.32 6.26
CA GLY A 17 25.04 17.91 7.16
C GLY A 17 24.57 19.28 6.64
N ASP A 18 23.39 19.68 7.09
CA ASP A 18 22.74 20.92 6.68
C ASP A 18 22.04 21.57 7.89
N LYS A 19 22.64 22.62 8.41
CA LYS A 19 22.13 23.32 9.60
C LYS A 19 20.84 24.09 9.33
N GLU A 20 20.59 24.51 8.09
CA GLU A 20 19.37 25.21 7.70
C GLU A 20 18.15 24.29 7.86
N TYR A 21 18.31 23.02 7.50
CA TYR A 21 17.28 21.99 7.68
C TYR A 21 17.48 21.11 8.92
N SER A 22 18.22 21.58 9.93
CA SER A 22 18.41 20.89 11.22
C SER A 22 19.07 19.51 11.12
N LEU A 23 19.85 19.26 10.08
CA LEU A 23 20.73 18.10 9.95
C LEU A 23 22.06 18.41 10.65
N ASN A 24 22.14 18.04 11.93
CA ASN A 24 23.28 18.30 12.82
C ASN A 24 24.57 17.52 12.47
N GLY A 25 24.60 16.82 11.34
CA GLY A 25 25.77 16.10 10.88
C GLY A 25 25.53 15.23 9.65
N PRO A 26 26.58 14.54 9.21
CA PRO A 26 26.56 13.65 8.05
C PRO A 26 25.55 12.51 8.20
N CYS A 27 24.88 12.14 7.11
CA CYS A 27 24.05 10.95 7.03
C CYS A 27 24.88 9.69 7.35
N ILE A 28 24.31 8.78 8.15
CA ILE A 28 24.94 7.50 8.50
C ILE A 28 25.29 6.65 7.27
N CYS A 29 24.52 6.82 6.19
CA CYS A 29 24.68 6.10 4.94
C CYS A 29 25.76 6.67 4.03
N ARG A 30 26.39 7.81 4.36
CA ARG A 30 27.41 8.46 3.50
C ARG A 30 28.57 7.54 3.12
N GLY A 31 28.89 6.56 3.97
CA GLY A 31 29.98 5.62 3.75
C GLY A 31 29.62 4.52 2.74
N PHE A 32 28.35 4.37 2.38
CA PHE A 32 27.95 3.39 1.38
C PHE A 32 28.26 3.91 -0.02
N LYS A 33 29.03 3.13 -0.78
CA LYS A 33 29.37 3.44 -2.18
C LYS A 33 28.12 3.66 -3.05
N MET A 34 27.02 3.00 -2.70
CA MET A 34 25.74 3.08 -3.41
C MET A 34 24.81 4.18 -2.89
N PHE A 35 25.24 4.98 -1.90
CA PHE A 35 24.43 6.09 -1.42
C PHE A 35 24.22 7.12 -2.53
N ASP A 36 22.98 7.31 -2.97
CA ASP A 36 22.61 8.24 -4.04
C ASP A 36 21.92 9.51 -3.54
N GLY A 37 21.69 9.62 -2.23
CA GLY A 37 21.08 10.78 -1.60
C GLY A 37 19.66 10.50 -1.08
N PRO A 38 18.69 11.41 -1.29
CA PRO A 38 17.37 11.31 -0.67
C PRO A 38 16.50 10.14 -1.15
N LEU A 39 16.75 9.65 -2.37
CA LEU A 39 16.00 8.53 -2.95
C LEU A 39 16.54 7.16 -2.50
N PHE A 40 17.71 7.11 -1.86
CA PHE A 40 18.41 5.89 -1.46
C PHE A 40 17.54 4.86 -0.72
N PHE A 41 16.51 5.32 0.00
CA PHE A 41 15.52 4.45 0.63
C PHE A 41 14.23 4.45 -0.18
N ALA A 42 13.90 3.30 -0.76
CA ALA A 42 12.64 3.10 -1.44
C ALA A 42 11.44 3.17 -0.47
N LEU A 43 10.27 3.57 -0.98
CA LEU A 43 9.03 3.64 -0.20
C LEU A 43 8.26 2.32 -0.30
N ASP A 44 7.95 1.71 0.85
CA ASP A 44 7.15 0.49 0.89
C ASP A 44 5.64 0.79 0.81
N GLU A 45 4.94 0.09 -0.09
CA GLU A 45 3.51 0.27 -0.32
C GLU A 45 2.63 -0.14 0.86
N MET A 46 3.02 -1.18 1.62
CA MET A 46 2.19 -1.69 2.71
C MET A 46 2.08 -0.65 3.83
N HIS A 47 3.21 -0.07 4.21
CA HIS A 47 3.26 0.93 5.25
C HIS A 47 2.79 2.29 4.76
N LEU A 48 3.17 2.70 3.55
CA LEU A 48 2.78 4.00 3.02
C LEU A 48 1.30 4.06 2.67
N ILE A 49 0.83 3.18 1.78
CA ILE A 49 -0.55 3.20 1.28
C ILE A 49 -1.48 2.56 2.30
N GLY A 50 -1.18 1.32 2.73
CA GLY A 50 -2.04 0.59 3.66
C GLY A 50 -2.14 1.24 5.05
N TYR A 51 -1.10 1.09 5.87
CA TYR A 51 -1.15 1.61 7.25
C TYR A 51 -1.10 3.13 7.37
N GLY A 52 -0.51 3.82 6.39
CA GLY A 52 -0.41 5.28 6.36
C GLY A 52 -1.68 5.93 5.83
N ILE A 53 -1.85 5.92 4.51
CA ILE A 53 -2.91 6.66 3.82
C ILE A 53 -4.29 6.06 4.09
N SER A 54 -4.52 4.78 3.80
CA SER A 54 -5.85 4.16 3.92
C SER A 54 -6.40 4.22 5.34
N LYS A 55 -5.56 3.91 6.33
CA LYS A 55 -5.93 4.03 7.75
C LYS A 55 -6.23 5.47 8.16
N SER A 56 -5.52 6.44 7.59
CA SER A 56 -5.82 7.85 7.81
C SER A 56 -7.16 8.26 7.21
N ILE A 57 -7.51 7.78 6.01
CA ILE A 57 -8.83 8.00 5.42
C ILE A 57 -9.93 7.43 6.32
N TRP A 58 -9.75 6.21 6.83
CA TRP A 58 -10.72 5.65 7.77
C TRP A 58 -10.89 6.51 9.04
N LYS A 59 -9.79 7.02 9.58
CA LYS A 59 -9.81 7.95 10.72
C LYS A 59 -10.56 9.24 10.41
N MET A 60 -10.49 9.76 9.18
CA MET A 60 -11.32 10.90 8.76
C MET A 60 -12.80 10.51 8.75
N VAL A 61 -13.13 9.36 8.16
CA VAL A 61 -14.51 8.85 8.07
C VAL A 61 -15.16 8.72 9.44
N VAL A 62 -14.45 8.17 10.43
CA VAL A 62 -14.97 8.03 11.80
C VAL A 62 -14.82 9.30 12.66
N GLY A 63 -14.26 10.39 12.10
CA GLY A 63 -14.16 11.69 12.76
C GLY A 63 -13.05 11.83 13.80
N SER A 64 -12.00 11.00 13.71
CA SER A 64 -10.84 11.08 14.63
C SER A 64 -10.04 12.37 14.49
N TYR A 65 -10.13 13.04 13.33
CA TYR A 65 -9.48 14.32 13.03
C TYR A 65 -10.46 15.51 13.08
N GLY A 66 -11.60 15.32 13.75
CA GLY A 66 -12.73 16.24 13.75
C GLY A 66 -13.88 15.76 12.87
N LYS A 67 -15.11 16.11 13.25
CA LYS A 67 -16.36 15.70 12.57
C LYS A 67 -16.75 16.67 11.45
N LYS A 68 -15.83 16.94 10.52
CA LYS A 68 -16.03 17.97 9.48
C LYS A 68 -15.65 17.50 8.08
N LEU A 69 -14.50 16.86 7.90
CA LEU A 69 -14.04 16.37 6.59
C LEU A 69 -14.22 14.84 6.48
N LEU A 70 -14.89 14.39 5.41
CA LEU A 70 -15.25 12.98 5.14
C LEU A 70 -16.04 12.27 6.24
N PHE A 71 -16.45 12.98 7.29
CA PHE A 71 -17.07 12.38 8.47
C PHE A 71 -18.42 11.76 8.12
N LEU A 72 -18.60 10.50 8.47
CA LEU A 72 -19.87 9.80 8.43
C LEU A 72 -20.32 9.51 9.86
N ASP A 73 -21.63 9.58 10.10
CA ASP A 73 -22.16 9.28 11.42
C ASP A 73 -21.94 7.80 11.80
N ASN A 74 -22.11 7.49 13.09
CA ASN A 74 -21.86 6.15 13.61
C ASN A 74 -22.86 5.11 13.06
N THR A 75 -24.08 5.52 12.72
CA THR A 75 -25.09 4.66 12.12
C THR A 75 -24.65 4.27 10.72
N THR A 76 -24.26 5.25 9.89
CA THR A 76 -23.71 5.03 8.55
C THR A 76 -22.46 4.15 8.61
N CYS A 77 -21.52 4.41 9.52
CA CYS A 77 -20.32 3.57 9.66
C CYS A 77 -20.65 2.10 10.00
N LYS A 78 -21.69 1.87 10.82
CA LYS A 78 -22.17 0.51 11.13
C LYS A 78 -22.82 -0.14 9.91
N GLU A 79 -23.56 0.61 9.11
CA GLU A 79 -24.13 0.12 7.86
C GLU A 79 -23.05 -0.27 6.86
N ILE A 80 -22.01 0.55 6.68
CA ILE A 80 -20.83 0.21 5.86
C ILE A 80 -20.22 -1.12 6.32
N SER A 81 -20.00 -1.25 7.63
CA SER A 81 -19.43 -2.47 8.21
C SER A 81 -20.32 -3.69 7.99
N LYS A 82 -21.65 -3.52 8.00
CA LYS A 82 -22.63 -4.58 7.71
C LYS A 82 -22.62 -4.97 6.24
N ILE A 83 -22.56 -3.99 5.33
CA ILE A 83 -22.47 -4.22 3.88
C ILE A 83 -21.22 -5.05 3.55
N ILE A 84 -20.06 -4.64 4.07
CA ILE A 84 -18.79 -5.35 3.90
C ILE A 84 -18.87 -6.79 4.43
N SER A 85 -19.48 -6.96 5.61
CA SER A 85 -19.64 -8.30 6.21
C SER A 85 -20.54 -9.20 5.37
N ASN A 86 -21.58 -8.63 4.76
CA ASN A 86 -22.53 -9.35 3.91
C ASN A 86 -21.95 -9.68 2.52
N SER A 87 -21.09 -8.83 1.95
CA SER A 87 -20.43 -9.09 0.66
C SER A 87 -19.37 -10.19 0.74
N LYS A 88 -18.98 -10.64 1.94
CA LYS A 88 -17.95 -11.65 2.14
C LYS A 88 -18.17 -12.93 1.32
N SER A 89 -19.41 -13.40 1.19
CA SER A 89 -19.72 -14.63 0.45
C SER A 89 -19.62 -14.47 -1.07
N SER A 90 -19.66 -13.23 -1.58
CA SER A 90 -19.59 -12.94 -3.01
C SER A 90 -18.23 -12.43 -3.48
N ILE A 91 -17.30 -12.16 -2.55
CA ILE A 91 -15.93 -11.74 -2.89
C ILE A 91 -15.14 -12.95 -3.41
N PRO A 92 -14.54 -12.87 -4.62
CA PRO A 92 -13.69 -13.93 -5.14
C PRO A 92 -12.52 -14.25 -4.20
N THR A 93 -12.14 -15.52 -4.10
CA THR A 93 -11.01 -15.98 -3.27
C THR A 93 -9.66 -15.42 -3.69
N THR A 94 -9.57 -14.80 -4.88
CA THR A 94 -8.40 -14.06 -5.35
C THR A 94 -8.12 -12.80 -4.52
N PHE A 95 -9.13 -12.23 -3.86
CA PHE A 95 -8.92 -11.19 -2.85
C PHE A 95 -8.42 -11.85 -1.56
N HIS A 96 -7.17 -11.57 -1.21
CA HIS A 96 -6.49 -12.16 -0.05
C HIS A 96 -6.85 -11.46 1.28
N GLY A 97 -7.67 -10.40 1.21
CA GLY A 97 -8.18 -9.64 2.34
C GLY A 97 -9.31 -10.40 3.05
N TYR A 98 -9.06 -10.83 4.29
CA TYR A 98 -10.13 -11.30 5.16
C TYR A 98 -10.78 -10.04 5.74
N GLU A 99 -11.82 -9.52 5.11
CA GLU A 99 -12.49 -8.30 5.58
C GLU A 99 -13.19 -8.55 6.92
N LYS A 100 -12.44 -8.25 7.97
CA LYS A 100 -12.93 -8.10 9.33
C LYS A 100 -13.79 -6.85 9.40
N ASN A 101 -14.77 -6.85 10.30
CA ASN A 101 -15.60 -5.68 10.54
C ASN A 101 -14.73 -4.47 10.94
N ILE A 102 -14.65 -3.46 10.06
CA ILE A 102 -13.68 -2.37 10.17
C ILE A 102 -13.95 -1.52 11.42
N ASN A 103 -15.21 -1.29 11.79
CA ASN A 103 -15.57 -0.51 12.98
C ASN A 103 -14.97 -1.08 14.28
N ASN A 104 -15.08 -2.38 14.50
CA ASN A 104 -14.69 -2.99 15.77
C ASN A 104 -13.29 -3.63 15.73
N GLN A 105 -12.75 -3.86 14.54
CA GLN A 105 -11.51 -4.61 14.34
C GLN A 105 -10.47 -3.85 13.51
N SER A 106 -10.62 -2.53 13.32
CA SER A 106 -9.64 -1.69 12.61
C SER A 106 -8.21 -1.83 13.13
N GLY A 107 -8.02 -2.11 14.42
CA GLY A 107 -6.70 -2.38 15.01
C GLY A 107 -6.05 -3.70 14.56
N TYR A 108 -6.86 -4.66 14.07
CA TYR A 108 -6.43 -6.00 13.65
C TYR A 108 -6.40 -6.18 12.12
N LEU A 109 -6.66 -5.12 11.37
CA LEU A 109 -6.53 -5.11 9.91
C LEU A 109 -5.07 -5.02 9.53
N ARG A 110 -4.67 -5.87 8.57
CA ARG A 110 -3.34 -5.88 7.96
C ARG A 110 -3.25 -4.77 6.93
N ALA A 111 -2.02 -4.41 6.52
CA ALA A 111 -1.81 -3.43 5.47
C ALA A 111 -2.53 -3.77 4.15
N VAL A 112 -2.59 -5.05 3.76
CA VAL A 112 -3.34 -5.49 2.56
C VAL A 112 -4.83 -5.21 2.69
N ASP A 113 -5.42 -5.47 3.87
CA ASP A 113 -6.83 -5.24 4.12
C ASP A 113 -7.15 -3.72 4.03
N TRP A 114 -6.21 -2.88 4.48
CA TRP A 114 -6.31 -1.43 4.34
C TRP A 114 -6.17 -0.93 2.89
N ILE A 115 -5.34 -1.58 2.07
CA ILE A 115 -5.23 -1.24 0.65
C ILE A 115 -6.53 -1.60 -0.06
N ASP A 116 -7.06 -2.80 0.17
CA ASP A 116 -8.33 -3.25 -0.41
C ASP A 116 -9.49 -2.33 0.01
N PHE A 117 -9.52 -1.93 1.29
CA PHE A 117 -10.46 -0.93 1.79
C PHE A 117 -10.40 0.39 0.98
N LEU A 118 -9.21 0.94 0.77
CA LEU A 118 -9.07 2.21 0.05
C LEU A 118 -9.46 2.09 -1.42
N LEU A 119 -9.08 1.00 -2.08
CA LEU A 119 -9.29 0.85 -3.52
C LEU A 119 -10.73 0.46 -3.87
N HIS A 120 -11.39 -0.31 -3.01
CA HIS A 120 -12.68 -0.92 -3.32
C HIS A 120 -13.80 -0.35 -2.45
N VAL A 121 -13.64 -0.34 -1.12
CA VAL A 121 -14.71 0.10 -0.20
C VAL A 121 -14.88 1.62 -0.23
N VAL A 122 -13.78 2.38 -0.15
CA VAL A 122 -13.86 3.85 -0.17
C VAL A 122 -14.47 4.34 -1.48
N LEU A 123 -14.03 3.78 -2.61
CA LEU A 123 -14.50 4.18 -3.92
C LEU A 123 -15.99 3.90 -4.15
N THR A 124 -16.47 2.73 -3.73
CA THR A 124 -17.83 2.26 -4.05
C THR A 124 -18.87 2.65 -3.01
N ILE A 125 -18.49 2.66 -1.73
CA ILE A 125 -19.42 2.86 -0.63
C ILE A 125 -19.23 4.27 -0.03
N VAL A 126 -18.03 4.61 0.42
CA VAL A 126 -17.81 5.87 1.16
C VAL A 126 -18.12 7.08 0.28
N VAL A 127 -17.59 7.14 -0.94
CA VAL A 127 -17.86 8.23 -1.88
C VAL A 127 -19.36 8.38 -2.19
N GLY A 128 -20.10 7.27 -2.27
CA GLY A 128 -21.54 7.29 -2.55
C GLY A 128 -22.40 7.77 -1.38
N LEU A 129 -21.85 7.81 -0.17
CA LEU A 129 -22.54 8.23 1.06
C LEU A 129 -22.19 9.67 1.48
N MET A 130 -21.35 10.36 0.72
CA MET A 130 -20.90 11.70 1.02
C MET A 130 -21.71 12.75 0.26
N ASP A 131 -22.13 13.80 0.97
CA ASP A 131 -22.90 14.89 0.36
C ASP A 131 -22.03 15.94 -0.36
N ASN A 132 -20.79 16.11 0.09
CA ASN A 132 -19.91 17.16 -0.43
C ASN A 132 -19.17 16.71 -1.69
N ILE A 133 -19.62 17.19 -2.85
CA ILE A 133 -19.05 16.79 -4.15
C ILE A 133 -17.55 17.10 -4.28
N GLU A 134 -17.07 18.20 -3.71
CA GLU A 134 -15.65 18.57 -3.75
C GLU A 134 -14.79 17.61 -2.93
N ASP A 135 -15.29 17.19 -1.76
CA ASP A 135 -14.62 16.18 -0.94
C ASP A 135 -14.62 14.82 -1.65
N CYS A 136 -15.73 14.45 -2.30
CA CYS A 136 -15.82 13.24 -3.11
C CYS A 136 -14.79 13.24 -4.25
N MET A 137 -14.72 14.32 -5.02
CA MET A 137 -13.78 14.44 -6.14
C MET A 137 -12.32 14.38 -5.67
N ALA A 138 -12.00 15.04 -4.55
CA ALA A 138 -10.66 14.99 -3.97
C ALA A 138 -10.30 13.57 -3.49
N LEU A 139 -11.21 12.90 -2.80
CA LEU A 139 -11.03 11.52 -2.35
C LEU A 139 -10.87 10.55 -3.52
N MET A 140 -11.67 10.71 -4.57
CA MET A 140 -11.53 9.91 -5.81
C MET A 140 -10.18 10.16 -6.49
N CYS A 141 -9.65 11.39 -6.46
CA CYS A 141 -8.31 11.66 -6.97
C CYS A 141 -7.25 10.86 -6.20
N LEU A 142 -7.33 10.84 -4.87
CA LEU A 142 -6.44 10.04 -4.03
C LEU A 142 -6.55 8.55 -4.36
N VAL A 143 -7.77 7.99 -4.38
CA VAL A 143 -7.99 6.57 -4.65
C VAL A 143 -7.47 6.18 -6.04
N LYS A 144 -7.71 7.03 -7.05
CA LYS A 144 -7.20 6.81 -8.41
C LYS A 144 -5.67 6.85 -8.46
N ALA A 145 -5.03 7.77 -7.74
CA ALA A 145 -3.58 7.81 -7.63
C ALA A 145 -3.04 6.51 -7.01
N CYS A 146 -3.59 6.10 -5.87
CA CYS A 146 -3.19 4.86 -5.19
C CYS A 146 -3.43 3.62 -6.06
N SER A 147 -4.54 3.56 -6.81
CA SER A 147 -4.81 2.46 -7.74
C SER A 147 -3.74 2.32 -8.83
N LEU A 148 -3.29 3.44 -9.40
CA LEU A 148 -2.20 3.45 -10.39
C LEU A 148 -0.87 3.03 -9.77
N ILE A 149 -0.56 3.53 -8.56
CA ILE A 149 0.66 3.19 -7.81
C ILE A 149 0.75 1.67 -7.51
N GLN A 150 -0.39 1.00 -7.32
CA GLN A 150 -0.48 -0.43 -6.98
C GLN A 150 -0.38 -1.37 -8.20
N LYS A 151 -0.16 -0.85 -9.42
CA LYS A 151 0.06 -1.68 -10.61
C LYS A 151 1.45 -2.33 -10.59
N TRP A 152 1.56 -3.51 -11.20
CA TRP A 152 2.85 -4.16 -11.48
C TRP A 152 3.66 -3.47 -12.56
N HIS A 153 2.98 -2.72 -13.44
CA HIS A 153 3.57 -1.95 -14.52
C HIS A 153 2.86 -0.59 -14.59
N ILE A 154 3.64 0.48 -14.65
CA ILE A 154 3.14 1.85 -14.76
C ILE A 154 3.95 2.59 -15.81
N THR A 155 3.28 3.39 -16.63
CA THR A 155 3.91 4.18 -17.69
C THR A 155 4.25 5.59 -17.18
N GLU A 156 5.22 6.27 -17.80
CA GLU A 156 5.56 7.67 -17.46
C GLU A 156 4.34 8.60 -17.50
N LYS A 157 3.45 8.43 -18.49
CA LYS A 157 2.20 9.20 -18.58
C LYS A 157 1.29 8.96 -17.37
N GLU A 158 1.23 7.74 -16.87
CA GLU A 158 0.46 7.42 -15.67
C GLU A 158 1.13 7.98 -14.41
N ILE A 159 2.47 8.00 -14.34
CA ILE A 159 3.21 8.64 -13.25
C ILE A 159 2.89 10.14 -13.20
N ASP A 160 2.85 10.84 -14.34
CA ASP A 160 2.45 12.24 -14.41
C ASP A 160 1.00 12.46 -13.96
N ILE A 161 0.11 11.52 -14.27
CA ILE A 161 -1.28 11.53 -13.79
C ILE A 161 -1.31 11.36 -12.26
N VAL A 162 -0.55 10.40 -11.71
CA VAL A 162 -0.43 10.18 -10.27
C VAL A 162 0.01 11.45 -9.56
N GLU A 163 1.04 12.13 -10.06
CA GLU A 163 1.53 13.39 -9.49
C GLU A 163 0.44 14.47 -9.45
N LYS A 164 -0.29 14.65 -10.57
CA LYS A 164 -1.40 15.61 -10.66
C LYS A 164 -2.53 15.27 -9.68
N LEU A 165 -2.87 14.00 -9.54
CA LEU A 165 -3.93 13.54 -8.64
C LEU A 165 -3.56 13.73 -7.16
N ILE A 166 -2.34 13.39 -6.77
CA ILE A 166 -1.81 13.61 -5.41
C ILE A 166 -1.79 15.10 -5.09
N ARG A 167 -1.36 15.93 -6.03
CA ARG A 167 -1.35 17.39 -5.88
C ARG A 167 -2.76 17.95 -5.65
N LYS A 168 -3.76 17.47 -6.39
CA LYS A 168 -5.17 17.85 -6.19
C LYS A 168 -5.64 17.48 -4.77
N TRP A 169 -5.40 16.25 -4.33
CA TRP A 169 -5.74 15.79 -2.99
C TRP A 169 -5.10 16.66 -1.89
N ASN A 170 -3.79 16.89 -1.97
CA ASN A 170 -3.07 17.67 -0.97
C ASN A 170 -3.49 19.15 -0.95
N SER A 171 -3.78 19.72 -2.13
CA SER A 171 -4.29 21.09 -2.22
C SER A 171 -5.66 21.21 -1.56
N HIS A 172 -6.52 20.20 -1.76
CA HIS A 172 -7.82 20.12 -1.11
C HIS A 172 -7.69 19.99 0.42
N LEU A 173 -6.82 19.10 0.92
CA LEU A 173 -6.58 18.97 2.36
C LEU A 173 -6.07 20.28 2.99
N LYS A 174 -5.15 20.97 2.31
CA LYS A 174 -4.64 22.27 2.75
C LYS A 174 -5.77 23.30 2.83
N LEU A 175 -6.60 23.41 1.79
CA LEU A 175 -7.75 24.30 1.78
C LEU A 175 -8.70 24.01 2.95
N ARG A 176 -8.97 22.73 3.23
CA ARG A 176 -9.83 22.33 4.35
C ARG A 176 -9.20 22.65 5.72
N HIS A 177 -7.90 22.50 5.86
CA HIS A 177 -7.17 22.92 7.07
C HIS A 177 -7.23 24.43 7.26
N ASP A 178 -6.98 25.21 6.20
CA ASP A 178 -7.03 26.68 6.24
C ASP A 178 -8.46 27.21 6.55
N GLN A 179 -9.49 26.39 6.30
CA GLN A 179 -10.88 26.62 6.71
C GLN A 179 -11.21 26.11 8.13
N GLU A 180 -10.22 25.68 8.91
CA GLU A 180 -10.38 25.05 10.23
C GLU A 180 -11.33 23.84 10.23
N LYS A 181 -11.42 23.14 9.09
CA LYS A 181 -12.22 21.93 8.93
C LYS A 181 -11.46 20.66 9.27
N VAL A 182 -10.14 20.75 9.42
CA VAL A 182 -9.25 19.62 9.64
C VAL A 182 -8.12 20.04 10.55
N ASP A 183 -7.76 19.17 11.49
CA ASP A 183 -6.62 19.37 12.38
C ASP A 183 -5.27 19.10 11.69
N ILE A 184 -4.22 19.80 12.13
CA ILE A 184 -2.86 19.65 11.58
C ILE A 184 -2.29 18.22 11.76
N SER A 185 -2.77 17.46 12.74
CA SER A 185 -2.40 16.06 12.96
C SER A 185 -2.76 15.14 11.79
N LEU A 186 -3.57 15.60 10.85
CA LEU A 186 -3.83 14.89 9.61
C LEU A 186 -2.59 14.81 8.70
N PHE A 187 -1.75 15.84 8.69
CA PHE A 187 -0.57 15.93 7.83
C PHE A 187 0.57 15.06 8.37
N THR A 188 0.35 13.75 8.32
CA THR A 188 1.31 12.74 8.75
C THR A 188 2.48 12.63 7.78
N ILE A 189 3.55 11.95 8.24
CA ILE A 189 4.69 11.63 7.40
C ILE A 189 4.30 10.81 6.15
N SER A 190 3.25 10.00 6.24
CA SER A 190 2.73 9.25 5.08
C SER A 190 2.13 10.18 4.02
N HIS A 191 1.42 11.23 4.41
CA HIS A 191 0.92 12.23 3.46
C HIS A 191 2.06 13.01 2.80
N HIS A 192 3.11 13.29 3.56
CA HIS A 192 4.33 13.87 3.00
C HIS A 192 5.02 12.91 2.02
N TYR A 193 5.27 11.66 2.41
CA TYR A 193 5.92 10.70 1.52
C TYR A 193 5.12 10.38 0.26
N LEU A 194 3.79 10.51 0.31
CA LEU A 194 2.94 10.37 -0.86
C LEU A 194 3.37 11.33 -1.98
N THR A 195 3.86 12.54 -1.67
CA THR A 195 4.29 13.51 -2.70
C THR A 195 5.54 13.07 -3.46
N HIS A 196 6.35 12.17 -2.87
CA HIS A 196 7.59 11.69 -3.46
C HIS A 196 7.41 10.37 -4.23
N VAL A 197 6.23 9.76 -4.16
CA VAL A 197 5.95 8.48 -4.84
C VAL A 197 6.21 8.53 -6.35
N PRO A 198 5.80 9.58 -7.10
CA PRO A 198 6.08 9.63 -8.54
C PRO A 198 7.57 9.50 -8.87
N GLU A 199 8.42 10.25 -8.17
CA GLU A 199 9.88 10.23 -8.35
C GLU A 199 10.50 8.90 -7.93
N ILE A 200 10.03 8.34 -6.81
CA ILE A 200 10.46 7.00 -6.36
C ILE A 200 10.11 5.94 -7.41
N ILE A 201 8.93 6.02 -8.03
CA ILE A 201 8.53 5.09 -9.10
C ILE A 201 9.39 5.27 -10.35
N ARG A 202 9.73 6.51 -10.73
CA ARG A 202 10.66 6.77 -11.85
C ARG A 202 12.04 6.14 -11.59
N HIS A 203 12.48 6.12 -10.33
CA HIS A 203 13.81 5.64 -9.96
C HIS A 203 13.88 4.12 -9.74
N TYR A 204 12.95 3.53 -8.99
CA TYR A 204 12.97 2.12 -8.59
C TYR A 204 11.98 1.24 -9.37
N GLY A 205 11.09 1.86 -10.15
CA GLY A 205 9.93 1.21 -10.73
C GLY A 205 8.73 1.16 -9.77
N PRO A 206 7.65 0.46 -10.16
CA PRO A 206 6.42 0.36 -9.36
C PRO A 206 6.68 -0.14 -7.93
N LEU A 207 6.03 0.48 -6.93
CA LEU A 207 6.22 0.13 -5.51
C LEU A 207 5.99 -1.37 -5.24
N ARG A 208 5.07 -1.97 -5.99
CA ARG A 208 4.70 -3.38 -5.85
C ARG A 208 5.84 -4.34 -6.19
N ASN A 209 6.79 -3.93 -7.03
CA ASN A 209 7.89 -4.78 -7.48
C ASN A 209 8.93 -5.04 -6.38
N TYR A 210 9.05 -4.13 -5.42
CA TYR A 210 9.98 -4.23 -4.29
C TYR A 210 9.25 -4.19 -2.94
N SER A 211 7.97 -4.55 -2.93
CA SER A 211 7.15 -4.59 -1.72
C SER A 211 7.73 -5.51 -0.64
N SER A 212 7.60 -5.11 0.63
CA SER A 212 8.02 -5.92 1.77
C SER A 212 7.11 -7.12 2.07
N ARG A 213 6.01 -7.32 1.32
CA ARG A 213 5.00 -8.37 1.57
C ARG A 213 5.58 -9.77 1.76
N SER A 214 6.45 -10.20 0.86
CA SER A 214 7.04 -11.54 0.90
C SER A 214 7.96 -11.68 2.11
N LEU A 215 8.79 -10.66 2.36
CA LEU A 215 9.70 -10.61 3.50
C LEU A 215 8.94 -10.65 4.83
N GLU A 216 7.91 -9.82 5.00
CA GLU A 216 7.09 -9.80 6.21
C GLU A 216 6.38 -11.13 6.45
N ARG A 217 5.85 -11.75 5.40
CA ARG A 217 5.25 -13.08 5.50
C ARG A 217 6.26 -14.11 5.97
N THR A 218 7.45 -14.12 5.36
CA THR A 218 8.54 -15.01 5.74
C THR A 218 8.98 -14.77 7.19
N ILE A 219 9.09 -13.51 7.63
CA ILE A 219 9.40 -13.16 9.03
C ILE A 219 8.31 -13.69 9.97
N GLY A 220 7.03 -13.55 9.61
CA GLY A 220 5.91 -14.10 10.38
C GLY A 220 5.99 -15.62 10.50
N GLU A 221 6.22 -16.32 9.39
CA GLU A 221 6.41 -17.77 9.36
C GLU A 221 7.56 -18.22 10.28
N TYR A 222 8.70 -17.54 10.26
CA TYR A 222 9.80 -17.85 11.18
C TYR A 222 9.44 -17.55 12.64
N SER A 223 8.81 -16.40 12.90
CA SER A 223 8.45 -15.94 14.24
C SER A 223 7.49 -16.90 14.94
N ASP A 224 6.52 -17.45 14.21
CA ASP A 224 5.57 -18.45 14.74
C ASP A 224 6.24 -19.75 15.22
N HIS A 225 7.41 -20.06 14.65
CA HIS A 225 8.20 -21.23 15.02
C HIS A 225 9.19 -20.94 16.16
N PHE A 226 9.55 -19.67 16.40
CA PHE A 226 10.47 -19.26 17.48
C PHE A 226 9.78 -19.29 18.87
N LYS A 227 9.51 -20.51 19.36
CA LYS A 227 8.84 -20.74 20.65
C LYS A 227 9.80 -20.84 21.85
N SER A 228 11.11 -21.00 21.63
CA SER A 228 12.09 -21.24 22.70
C SER A 228 12.54 -19.95 23.40
N LYS A 229 12.39 -19.90 24.72
CA LYS A 229 12.86 -18.79 25.58
C LYS A 229 14.22 -19.04 26.24
N SER A 230 14.72 -20.28 26.23
CA SER A 230 15.93 -20.68 26.98
C SER A 230 17.22 -20.66 26.15
N LYS A 231 17.15 -21.02 24.86
CA LYS A 231 18.27 -20.98 23.90
C LYS A 231 17.79 -20.46 22.54
N PRO A 232 17.48 -19.16 22.42
CA PRO A 232 16.82 -18.60 21.24
C PRO A 232 17.68 -18.72 19.98
N GLY A 233 19.00 -18.50 20.07
CA GLY A 233 19.91 -18.57 18.92
C GLY A 233 19.99 -19.96 18.27
N PRO A 234 20.38 -21.02 18.99
CA PRO A 234 20.42 -22.38 18.44
C PRO A 234 19.06 -22.87 17.95
N HIS A 235 17.98 -22.54 18.66
CA HIS A 235 16.62 -22.88 18.24
C HIS A 235 16.23 -22.20 16.93
N ALA A 236 16.55 -20.92 16.78
CA ALA A 236 16.32 -20.18 15.55
C ALA A 236 17.13 -20.73 14.38
N GLY A 237 18.40 -21.07 14.60
CA GLY A 237 19.26 -21.72 13.60
C GLY A 237 18.69 -23.04 13.09
N ASN A 238 18.21 -23.89 14.01
CA ASN A 238 17.57 -25.17 13.64
C ASN A 238 16.29 -24.98 12.82
N ILE A 239 15.48 -23.97 13.16
CA ILE A 239 14.25 -23.65 12.42
C ILE A 239 14.56 -23.12 11.03
N LEU A 240 15.52 -22.20 10.91
CA LEU A 240 15.99 -21.68 9.63
C LEU A 240 16.45 -22.82 8.72
N HIS A 241 17.27 -23.73 9.25
CA HIS A 241 17.73 -24.90 8.51
C HIS A 241 16.57 -25.80 8.07
N ARG A 242 15.64 -26.10 8.97
CA ARG A 242 14.49 -26.98 8.69
C ARG A 242 13.55 -26.40 7.62
N ILE A 243 13.18 -25.13 7.73
CA ILE A 243 12.30 -24.47 6.75
C ILE A 243 12.99 -24.35 5.39
N SER A 244 14.29 -24.01 5.38
CA SER A 244 15.07 -23.96 4.13
C SER A 244 15.15 -25.32 3.43
N MET A 245 15.38 -26.40 4.20
CA MET A 245 15.40 -27.77 3.67
C MET A 245 14.04 -28.18 3.09
N MET A 246 12.94 -27.93 3.80
CA MET A 246 11.58 -28.19 3.31
C MET A 246 11.29 -27.41 2.02
N ASN A 247 11.63 -26.12 1.97
CA ASN A 247 11.43 -25.30 0.78
C ASN A 247 12.26 -25.79 -0.41
N SER A 248 13.50 -26.24 -0.17
CA SER A 248 14.33 -26.83 -1.22
C SER A 248 13.77 -28.16 -1.72
N TYR A 249 13.25 -29.00 -0.83
CA TYR A 249 12.61 -30.26 -1.21
C TYR A 249 11.36 -30.00 -2.06
N ASN A 250 10.48 -29.11 -1.59
CA ASN A 250 9.23 -28.77 -2.28
C ASN A 250 9.49 -28.18 -3.67
N ARG A 251 10.50 -27.32 -3.85
CA ARG A 251 10.88 -26.81 -5.18
C ARG A 251 11.32 -27.94 -6.11
N LYS A 252 12.18 -28.83 -5.63
CA LYS A 252 12.66 -29.97 -6.43
C LYS A 252 11.54 -30.96 -6.77
N SER A 253 10.59 -31.21 -5.87
CA SER A 253 9.45 -32.10 -6.14
C SER A 253 8.48 -31.52 -7.16
N ILE A 254 8.31 -30.19 -7.19
CA ILE A 254 7.50 -29.50 -8.22
C ILE A 254 8.18 -29.62 -9.60
N ASP A 255 9.50 -29.46 -9.67
CA ASP A 255 10.25 -29.63 -10.92
C ASP A 255 10.23 -31.08 -11.44
N ILE A 256 10.12 -32.07 -10.54
CA ILE A 256 9.98 -33.49 -10.93
C ILE A 256 8.54 -33.77 -11.42
N GLY A 257 7.52 -33.24 -10.75
CA GLY A 257 6.11 -33.41 -11.16
C GLY A 257 5.76 -32.76 -12.50
N ASN A 258 6.42 -31.66 -12.87
CA ASN A 258 6.24 -31.01 -14.18
C ASN A 258 6.98 -31.75 -15.33
N ASN A 259 7.84 -32.72 -15.03
CA ASN A 259 8.54 -33.52 -16.04
C ASN A 259 7.86 -34.86 -16.36
N GLU A 260 6.79 -35.24 -15.65
CA GLU A 260 6.12 -36.54 -15.83
C GLU A 260 4.69 -36.49 -16.43
N GLU A 261 4.20 -35.36 -16.95
CA GLU A 261 2.88 -35.31 -17.60
C GLU A 261 2.90 -34.63 -18.97
N TYR A 262 3.37 -35.35 -19.99
CA TYR A 262 3.05 -35.12 -21.40
C TYR A 262 2.94 -36.45 -22.17
N ILE A 263 2.02 -37.34 -21.76
CA ILE A 263 1.49 -38.39 -22.65
C ILE A 263 -0.03 -38.54 -22.41
N GLY A 264 -0.80 -37.74 -23.16
CA GLY A 264 -2.08 -38.08 -23.77
C GLY A 264 -3.24 -38.64 -22.92
N ALA A 265 -4.20 -37.77 -22.59
CA ALA A 265 -5.63 -38.02 -22.87
C ALA A 265 -6.42 -36.71 -22.85
N SER A 266 -6.80 -36.24 -24.04
CA SER A 266 -7.76 -35.17 -24.24
C SER A 266 -9.15 -35.56 -23.72
N LYS A 267 -9.76 -34.75 -22.84
CA LYS A 267 -11.04 -34.05 -23.09
C LYS A 267 -11.64 -33.36 -21.84
N ILE A 268 -11.72 -32.02 -21.93
CA ILE A 268 -12.89 -31.10 -21.70
C ILE A 268 -13.37 -31.02 -20.22
N ILE A 269 -13.45 -29.87 -19.53
CA ILE A 269 -14.09 -28.56 -19.82
C ILE A 269 -13.31 -27.48 -19.03
N GLY A 270 -12.70 -26.45 -19.62
CA GLY A 270 -13.35 -25.21 -20.06
C GLY A 270 -12.46 -23.98 -19.77
N SER A 271 -11.55 -23.68 -20.68
CA SER A 271 -10.79 -22.42 -20.88
C SER A 271 -10.12 -22.60 -22.24
N GLN A 272 -10.07 -21.70 -23.20
CA GLN A 272 -10.39 -20.28 -23.38
C GLN A 272 -10.60 -20.14 -24.89
N ASP A 273 -11.41 -19.18 -25.33
CA ASP A 273 -11.16 -18.48 -26.59
C ASP A 273 -11.84 -17.12 -26.51
N ILE A 274 -11.16 -16.15 -25.91
CA ILE A 274 -11.41 -14.72 -26.17
C ILE A 274 -10.06 -13.99 -26.17
N CYS A 275 -9.39 -14.00 -27.31
CA CYS A 275 -8.50 -12.93 -27.71
C CYS A 275 -8.47 -12.85 -29.23
N THR A 276 -9.42 -12.12 -29.79
CA THR A 276 -9.26 -11.09 -30.83
C THR A 276 -10.62 -10.88 -31.51
N LEU A 277 -11.11 -9.64 -31.53
CA LEU A 277 -11.72 -9.00 -32.70
C LEU A 277 -12.28 -7.63 -32.31
N GLY A 278 -11.76 -6.60 -32.99
CA GLY A 278 -12.58 -5.53 -33.57
C GLY A 278 -13.27 -4.55 -32.62
N LEU A 279 -12.59 -3.44 -32.34
CA LEU A 279 -13.27 -2.15 -32.20
C LEU A 279 -13.80 -1.73 -33.57
N THR A 280 -15.11 -1.85 -33.79
CA THR A 280 -15.86 -1.07 -34.78
C THR A 280 -17.34 -1.06 -34.36
N GLU A 281 -17.87 0.15 -34.13
CA GLU A 281 -19.28 0.58 -34.22
C GLU A 281 -20.26 -0.12 -33.22
N ILE A 282 -20.93 0.57 -32.29
CA ILE A 282 -21.86 1.72 -32.37
C ILE A 282 -21.87 2.44 -31.02
#